data_AF-A0A3D8K6D1-F1
#
_entry.id   AF-A0A3D8K6D1-F1
#
_cell.length_a   1.000
_cell.length_b   1.000
_cell.length_c   1.000
_cell.angle_alpha   90.00
_cell.angle_beta   90.00
_cell.angle_gamma   90.00
#
_symmetry.space_group_name_H-M   'P 1'
#
loop_
_entity.id
_entity.type
_entity.pdbx_description
1 polymer ?
#
loop_
_entity_poly.entity_id
_entity_poly.type
_entity_poly.pdbx_seq_one_letter_code
_entity_poly.pdbx_strand_id
1 'polypeptide(L)'
;MNLTTCSNRLVSALVELLTWAARKGHLDEADRLLAALHVMRPNFVELNAYDAWLLIRRNRMADAAQLLRQLEGRELQPPFGPYVTALLAVCMSSLGDTSWRIYANQVLTRDEDAESVGLMNLLMGKREKSDANETSDASAKADAAELLRQAMSFSYMRA
;
A
#
# COMPACT_ATOMS: atom_id res chain seq x y z
N MET A 1 -11.44 30.39 -5.95
CA MET A 1 -11.24 29.22 -6.83
C MET A 1 -11.71 27.98 -6.10
N ASN A 2 -12.65 27.22 -6.65
CA ASN A 2 -13.12 25.99 -6.00
C ASN A 2 -12.23 24.81 -6.43
N LEU A 3 -11.21 24.52 -5.60
CA LEU A 3 -10.18 23.51 -5.88
C LEU A 3 -10.71 22.06 -5.83
N THR A 4 -11.96 21.85 -5.44
CA THR A 4 -12.58 20.50 -5.36
C THR A 4 -13.24 20.08 -6.68
N THR A 5 -13.39 21.00 -7.65
CA THR A 5 -14.05 20.77 -8.95
C THR A 5 -13.07 20.49 -10.09
N CYS A 6 -12.03 19.70 -9.81
CA CYS A 6 -11.04 19.34 -10.81
C CYS A 6 -11.50 18.19 -11.73
N SER A 7 -11.13 18.24 -13.00
CA SER A 7 -11.45 17.20 -13.99
C SER A 7 -10.80 15.86 -13.63
N ASN A 8 -11.48 14.75 -13.96
CA ASN A 8 -10.93 13.42 -13.72
C ASN A 8 -9.60 13.19 -14.45
N ARG A 9 -9.42 13.79 -15.63
CA ARG A 9 -8.15 13.72 -16.37
C ARG A 9 -6.97 14.31 -15.58
N LEU A 10 -7.17 15.46 -14.92
CA LEU A 10 -6.13 16.07 -14.11
C LEU A 10 -5.81 15.20 -12.89
N VAL A 11 -6.85 14.66 -12.23
CA VAL A 11 -6.67 13.75 -11.09
C VAL A 11 -5.89 12.51 -11.51
N SER A 12 -6.27 11.85 -12.60
CA SER A 12 -5.55 10.68 -13.13
C SER A 12 -4.08 11.01 -13.43
N ALA A 13 -3.80 12.14 -14.08
CA ALA A 13 -2.41 12.55 -14.38
C ALA A 13 -1.58 12.81 -13.11
N LEU A 14 -2.17 13.42 -12.08
CA LEU A 14 -1.50 13.64 -10.79
C LEU A 14 -1.24 12.33 -10.04
N VAL A 15 -2.19 11.42 -10.11
CA VAL A 15 -2.10 10.07 -9.55
C VAL A 15 -0.96 9.30 -10.25
N GLU A 16 -0.90 9.31 -11.58
CA GLU A 16 0.23 8.74 -12.35
C GLU A 16 1.58 9.35 -11.92
N LEU A 17 1.66 10.68 -11.84
CA LEU A 17 2.88 11.38 -11.43
C LEU A 17 3.29 11.04 -9.99
N LEU A 18 2.33 10.90 -9.07
CA LEU A 18 2.53 10.46 -7.70
C LEU A 18 3.24 9.11 -7.66
N THR A 19 2.75 8.11 -8.41
CA THR A 19 3.43 6.80 -8.41
C THR A 19 4.75 6.82 -9.11
N TRP A 20 4.90 7.60 -10.18
CA TRP A 20 6.20 7.73 -10.83
C TRP A 20 7.23 8.30 -9.84
N ALA A 21 6.88 9.38 -9.14
CA ALA A 21 7.75 10.04 -8.17
C ALA A 21 8.14 9.05 -7.07
N ALA A 22 7.15 8.40 -6.47
CA ALA A 22 7.41 7.44 -5.41
C ALA A 22 8.19 6.20 -5.91
N ARG A 23 8.00 5.70 -7.14
CA ARG A 23 8.81 4.61 -7.72
C ARG A 23 10.27 5.01 -7.92
N LYS A 24 10.52 6.28 -8.25
CA LYS A 24 11.87 6.84 -8.39
C LYS A 24 12.52 7.21 -7.06
N GLY A 25 11.79 7.12 -5.94
CA GLY A 25 12.28 7.47 -4.62
C GLY A 25 12.11 8.94 -4.24
N HIS A 26 11.40 9.72 -5.08
CA HIS A 26 11.01 11.10 -4.82
C HIS A 26 9.79 11.14 -3.88
N LEU A 27 10.00 10.71 -2.62
CA LEU A 27 8.92 10.54 -1.64
C LEU A 27 8.35 11.89 -1.17
N ASP A 28 9.15 12.94 -1.12
CA ASP A 28 8.68 14.26 -0.68
C ASP A 28 7.83 14.94 -1.77
N GLU A 29 8.19 14.75 -3.05
CA GLU A 29 7.36 15.15 -4.17
C GLU A 29 6.06 14.35 -4.20
N ALA A 30 6.13 13.04 -3.93
CA ALA A 30 4.96 12.19 -3.83
C ALA A 30 3.99 12.67 -2.74
N ASP A 31 4.48 13.01 -1.55
CA ASP A 31 3.63 13.59 -0.49
C ASP A 31 2.93 14.87 -0.92
N ARG A 32 3.66 15.78 -1.58
CA ARG A 32 3.08 17.05 -2.04
C ARG A 32 1.98 16.81 -3.08
N LEU A 33 2.17 15.83 -3.96
CA LEU A 33 1.15 15.42 -4.94
C LEU A 33 -0.07 14.79 -4.26
N LEU A 34 0.14 13.92 -3.27
CA LEU A 34 -0.95 13.30 -2.52
C LEU A 34 -1.74 14.32 -1.69
N ALA A 35 -1.05 15.28 -1.06
CA ALA A 35 -1.70 16.39 -0.37
C ALA A 35 -2.57 17.23 -1.32
N ALA A 36 -2.12 17.47 -2.56
CA ALA A 36 -2.94 18.14 -3.56
C ALA A 36 -4.18 17.31 -3.95
N LEU A 37 -4.02 15.99 -4.10
CA LEU A 37 -5.13 15.07 -4.39
C LEU A 37 -6.20 15.08 -3.29
N HIS A 38 -5.80 15.12 -2.01
CA HIS A 38 -6.74 15.26 -0.89
C HIS A 38 -7.56 16.55 -0.95
N VAL A 39 -6.92 17.67 -1.33
CA VAL A 39 -7.64 18.94 -1.53
C VAL A 39 -8.63 18.85 -2.70
N MET A 40 -8.26 18.13 -3.77
CA MET A 40 -9.08 18.00 -4.98
C MET A 40 -10.23 16.98 -4.84
N ARG A 41 -10.08 15.98 -3.95
CA ARG A 41 -11.03 14.88 -3.73
C ARG A 41 -11.20 14.61 -2.22
N PRO A 42 -11.72 15.57 -1.43
CA PRO A 42 -11.80 15.45 0.02
C PRO A 42 -12.72 14.32 0.51
N ASN A 43 -13.64 13.86 -0.33
CA ASN A 43 -14.59 12.79 0.01
C ASN A 43 -14.10 11.39 -0.40
N PHE A 44 -12.93 11.28 -1.04
CA PHE A 44 -12.38 10.01 -1.52
C PHE A 44 -11.45 9.41 -0.46
N VAL A 45 -12.04 8.63 0.46
CA VAL A 45 -11.37 8.09 1.65
C VAL A 45 -10.25 7.11 1.28
N GLU A 46 -10.37 6.47 0.12
CA GLU A 46 -9.40 5.55 -0.47
C GLU A 46 -8.03 6.20 -0.72
N LEU A 47 -7.95 7.53 -0.80
CA LEU A 47 -6.66 8.25 -0.85
C LEU A 47 -5.76 7.94 0.35
N ASN A 48 -6.36 7.66 1.51
CA ASN A 48 -5.62 7.27 2.72
C ASN A 48 -4.86 5.96 2.57
N ALA A 49 -5.23 5.08 1.62
CA ALA A 49 -4.45 3.90 1.31
C ALA A 49 -3.08 4.27 0.71
N TYR A 50 -3.01 5.37 -0.06
CA TYR A 50 -1.76 5.89 -0.60
C TYR A 50 -0.91 6.58 0.47
N ASP A 51 -1.53 7.23 1.46
CA ASP A 51 -0.81 7.79 2.61
C ASP A 51 -0.13 6.66 3.40
N ALA A 52 -0.87 5.59 3.68
CA ALA A 52 -0.32 4.40 4.33
C ALA A 52 0.82 3.81 3.52
N TRP A 53 0.66 3.71 2.21
CA TRP A 53 1.70 3.23 1.32
C TRP A 53 2.98 4.08 1.38
N LEU A 54 2.87 5.42 1.35
CA LEU A 54 4.04 6.31 1.48
C LEU A 54 4.71 6.18 2.85
N LEU A 55 3.94 5.96 3.93
CA LEU A 55 4.49 5.65 5.24
C LEU A 55 5.31 4.35 5.22
N ILE A 56 4.79 3.30 4.58
CA ILE A 56 5.55 2.04 4.43
C ILE A 56 6.85 2.27 3.65
N ARG A 57 6.79 3.06 2.56
CA ARG A 57 7.98 3.41 1.77
C ARG A 57 9.03 4.19 2.56
N ARG A 58 8.62 4.89 3.62
CA ARG A 58 9.49 5.55 4.60
C ARG A 58 9.88 4.65 5.79
N ASN A 59 9.58 3.36 5.71
CA ASN A 59 9.80 2.40 6.79
C ASN A 59 9.03 2.75 8.09
N ARG A 60 7.94 3.50 7.99
CA ARG A 60 7.06 3.85 9.12
C ARG A 60 5.91 2.85 9.22
N MET A 61 6.26 1.58 9.44
CA MET A 61 5.32 0.44 9.41
C MET A 61 4.20 0.54 10.45
N ALA A 62 4.51 1.01 11.66
CA ALA A 62 3.52 1.15 12.74
C ALA A 62 2.46 2.22 12.40
N ASP A 63 2.90 3.37 11.89
CA ASP A 63 2.00 4.45 11.48
C ASP A 63 1.12 4.01 10.30
N ALA A 64 1.71 3.30 9.33
CA ALA A 64 0.98 2.74 8.21
C ALA A 64 -0.09 1.73 8.67
N ALA A 65 0.27 0.79 9.57
CA ALA A 65 -0.67 -0.17 10.11
C ALA A 65 -1.84 0.49 10.85
N GLN A 66 -1.57 1.54 11.63
CA GLN A 66 -2.61 2.30 12.31
C GLN A 66 -3.59 2.93 11.30
N LEU A 67 -3.07 3.57 10.25
CA LEU A 67 -3.91 4.19 9.23
C LEU A 67 -4.74 3.15 8.47
N LEU A 68 -4.14 2.02 8.09
CA LEU A 68 -4.83 0.97 7.35
C LEU A 68 -5.93 0.29 8.16
N ARG A 69 -5.74 0.10 9.48
CA ARG A 69 -6.82 -0.41 10.37
C ARG A 69 -8.02 0.53 10.42
N GLN A 70 -7.81 1.83 10.32
CA GLN A 70 -8.91 2.80 10.24
C GLN A 70 -9.68 2.70 8.91
N LEU A 71 -9.02 2.25 7.84
CA LEU A 71 -9.64 2.03 6.53
C LEU A 71 -10.35 0.67 6.43
N GLU A 72 -9.78 -0.37 7.04
CA GLU A 72 -10.40 -1.70 7.11
C GLU A 72 -11.79 -1.65 7.76
N GLY A 73 -11.99 -0.78 8.76
CA GLY A 73 -13.29 -0.57 9.41
C GLY A 73 -14.32 0.21 8.57
N ARG A 74 -14.03 0.54 7.31
CA ARG A 74 -14.90 1.32 6.43
C ARG A 74 -15.29 0.52 5.20
N GLU A 75 -16.42 0.90 4.60
CA GLU A 75 -16.80 0.41 3.29
C GLU A 75 -15.98 1.16 2.24
N LEU A 76 -15.05 0.46 1.58
CA LEU A 76 -14.16 1.00 0.56
C LEU A 76 -14.63 0.57 -0.82
N GLN A 77 -14.45 1.43 -1.83
CA GLN A 77 -14.70 1.06 -3.21
C GLN A 77 -13.78 -0.10 -3.64
N PRO A 78 -14.27 -1.10 -4.40
CA PRO A 78 -13.40 -2.09 -5.02
C PRO A 78 -12.38 -1.43 -5.96
N PRO A 79 -11.12 -1.86 -6.02
CA PRO A 79 -10.50 -3.00 -5.32
C PRO A 79 -9.76 -2.62 -4.01
N PHE A 80 -10.08 -1.49 -3.36
CA PHE A 80 -9.29 -0.99 -2.23
C PHE A 80 -9.38 -1.86 -0.97
N GLY A 81 -10.46 -2.63 -0.78
CA GLY A 81 -10.60 -3.55 0.37
C GLY A 81 -9.49 -4.61 0.45
N PRO A 82 -9.34 -5.49 -0.58
CA PRO A 82 -8.23 -6.42 -0.68
C PRO A 82 -6.86 -5.76 -0.58
N TYR A 83 -6.70 -4.59 -1.22
CA TYR A 83 -5.44 -3.85 -1.21
C TYR A 83 -5.03 -3.36 0.18
N VAL A 84 -5.96 -2.76 0.94
CA VAL A 84 -5.72 -2.35 2.33
C VAL A 84 -5.36 -3.54 3.22
N THR A 85 -6.06 -4.66 3.04
CA THR A 85 -5.80 -5.91 3.77
C THR A 85 -4.41 -6.46 3.45
N ALA A 86 -4.01 -6.43 2.18
CA ALA A 86 -2.68 -6.82 1.74
C ALA A 86 -1.57 -5.93 2.34
N LEU A 87 -1.78 -4.59 2.34
CA LEU A 87 -0.83 -3.66 2.96
C LEU A 87 -0.73 -3.87 4.48
N LEU A 88 -1.83 -4.21 5.16
CA LEU A 88 -1.80 -4.58 6.58
C LEU A 88 -0.94 -5.82 6.80
N ALA A 89 -1.13 -6.87 6.01
CA ALA A 89 -0.30 -8.08 6.10
C ALA A 89 1.20 -7.74 5.94
N VAL A 90 1.57 -6.87 5.00
CA VAL A 90 2.96 -6.42 4.83
C VAL A 90 3.47 -5.67 6.06
N CYS A 91 2.68 -4.76 6.63
CA CYS A 91 3.08 -4.01 7.82
C CYS A 91 3.26 -4.94 9.03
N MET A 92 2.28 -5.80 9.31
CA MET A 92 2.31 -6.75 10.43
C MET A 92 3.50 -7.70 10.30
N SER A 93 3.75 -8.18 9.08
CA SER A 93 4.91 -8.99 8.74
C SER A 93 6.20 -8.23 9.09
N SER A 94 6.38 -7.01 8.60
CA SER A 94 7.57 -6.20 8.89
C SER A 94 7.75 -5.84 10.37
N LEU A 95 6.67 -5.83 11.16
CA LEU A 95 6.69 -5.61 12.60
C LEU A 95 6.96 -6.90 13.39
N GLY A 96 7.08 -8.06 12.73
CA GLY A 96 7.30 -9.36 13.36
C GLY A 96 6.04 -9.99 13.96
N ASP A 97 4.85 -9.44 13.69
CA ASP A 97 3.59 -9.91 14.26
C ASP A 97 2.98 -11.02 13.39
N THR A 98 2.88 -12.23 13.95
CA THR A 98 2.39 -13.43 13.27
C THR A 98 0.96 -13.35 12.74
N SER A 99 0.16 -12.39 13.21
CA SER A 99 -1.19 -12.12 12.67
C SER A 99 -1.17 -11.75 11.18
N TRP A 100 -0.01 -11.37 10.63
CA TRP A 100 0.16 -11.13 9.19
C TRP A 100 -0.34 -12.28 8.30
N ARG A 101 -0.23 -13.54 8.78
CA ARG A 101 -0.72 -14.73 8.06
C ARG A 101 -2.23 -14.76 7.93
N ILE A 102 -2.96 -14.23 8.91
CA ILE A 102 -4.44 -14.16 8.89
C ILE A 102 -4.86 -13.24 7.74
N TYR A 103 -4.30 -12.03 7.71
CA TYR A 103 -4.56 -11.05 6.66
C TYR A 103 -4.13 -11.55 5.28
N ALA A 104 -2.96 -12.20 5.16
CA ALA A 104 -2.51 -12.78 3.91
C ALA A 104 -3.45 -13.87 3.39
N ASN A 105 -3.83 -14.81 4.25
CA ASN A 105 -4.77 -15.88 3.89
C ASN A 105 -6.15 -15.32 3.53
N GLN A 106 -6.61 -14.25 4.17
CA GLN A 106 -7.87 -13.61 3.82
C GLN A 106 -7.87 -13.08 2.38
N VAL A 107 -6.80 -12.38 1.98
CA VAL A 107 -6.66 -11.87 0.61
C VAL A 107 -6.57 -13.01 -0.40
N LEU A 108 -5.75 -14.02 -0.13
CA LEU A 108 -5.59 -15.19 -1.00
C LEU A 108 -6.87 -16.02 -1.15
N THR A 109 -7.65 -16.15 -0.07
CA THR A 109 -8.89 -16.95 -0.07
C THR A 109 -10.01 -16.23 -0.81
N ARG A 110 -10.09 -14.90 -0.69
CA ARG A 110 -11.13 -14.12 -1.37
C ARG A 110 -10.86 -13.97 -2.86
N ASP A 111 -9.59 -13.88 -3.25
CA ASP A 111 -9.15 -13.78 -4.66
C ASP A 111 -9.88 -12.66 -5.45
N GLU A 112 -10.22 -11.58 -4.75
CA GLU A 112 -11.01 -10.46 -5.29
C GLU A 112 -10.19 -9.51 -6.15
N ASP A 113 -8.85 -9.53 -5.99
CA ASP A 113 -7.94 -8.66 -6.67
C ASP A 113 -6.58 -9.35 -6.91
N ALA A 114 -6.25 -9.53 -8.19
CA ALA A 114 -5.08 -10.29 -8.63
C ALA A 114 -3.75 -9.66 -8.17
N GLU A 115 -3.71 -8.33 -8.04
CA GLU A 115 -2.51 -7.59 -7.65
C GLU A 115 -2.22 -7.75 -6.15
N SER A 116 -3.26 -7.71 -5.32
CA SER A 116 -3.23 -7.98 -3.88
C SER A 116 -2.81 -9.42 -3.61
N VAL A 117 -3.38 -10.35 -4.38
CA VAL A 117 -3.02 -11.78 -4.34
C VAL A 117 -1.57 -12.00 -4.75
N GLY A 118 -1.12 -11.35 -5.82
CA GLY A 118 0.28 -11.38 -6.26
C GLY A 118 1.23 -10.89 -5.17
N LEU A 119 0.89 -9.78 -4.49
CA LEU A 119 1.65 -9.27 -3.36
C LEU A 119 1.71 -10.27 -2.18
N MET A 120 0.60 -10.92 -1.85
CA MET A 120 0.57 -11.93 -0.78
C MET A 120 1.37 -13.18 -1.12
N ASN A 121 1.31 -13.66 -2.36
CA ASN A 121 2.14 -14.78 -2.82
C ASN A 121 3.64 -14.46 -2.71
N LEU A 122 4.05 -13.23 -3.09
CA LEU A 122 5.43 -12.78 -2.93
C LEU A 122 5.84 -12.70 -1.45
N LEU A 123 4.95 -12.18 -0.59
CA LEU A 123 5.19 -12.09 0.85
C LEU A 123 5.38 -13.47 1.49
N MET A 124 4.50 -14.42 1.18
CA MET A 124 4.55 -15.80 1.67
C MET A 124 5.84 -16.50 1.24
N GLY A 125 6.15 -16.50 -0.05
CA GLY A 125 7.35 -17.13 -0.57
C GLY A 125 8.66 -16.51 -0.05
N LYS A 126 8.64 -15.23 0.34
CA LYS A 126 9.79 -14.58 0.97
C LYS A 126 9.93 -14.95 2.45
N ARG A 127 8.80 -15.07 3.18
CA ARG A 127 8.80 -15.46 4.59
C ARG A 127 9.21 -16.91 4.78
N GLU A 128 8.76 -17.81 3.93
CA GLU A 128 9.22 -19.22 3.93
C GLU A 128 10.74 -19.33 3.75
N LYS A 129 11.32 -18.51 2.86
CA LYS A 129 12.78 -18.45 2.68
C LYS A 129 13.52 -17.85 3.88
N SER A 130 12.92 -16.86 4.54
CA SER A 130 13.51 -16.23 5.73
C SER A 130 13.40 -17.11 6.98
N ASP A 131 12.31 -17.86 7.13
CA ASP A 131 12.12 -18.84 8.21
C ASP A 131 13.08 -20.04 8.03
N ALA A 132 13.43 -20.38 6.77
CA ALA A 132 14.43 -21.41 6.45
C ALA A 132 15.89 -20.94 6.63
N ASN A 133 16.12 -19.63 6.77
CA ASN A 133 17.45 -19.03 6.85
C ASN A 133 17.49 -18.09 8.06
N GLU A 134 17.62 -18.66 9.27
CA GLU A 134 17.60 -17.94 10.54
C GLU A 134 18.71 -16.88 10.61
N THR A 135 18.46 -15.63 10.17
CA THR A 135 19.26 -14.47 10.57
C THR A 135 18.58 -13.10 10.31
N SER A 136 18.18 -12.48 11.43
CA SER A 136 18.01 -11.04 11.68
C SER A 136 16.74 -10.28 11.21
N ASP A 137 16.13 -9.58 12.17
CA ASP A 137 14.99 -8.66 12.11
C ASP A 137 15.21 -7.42 11.19
N ALA A 138 16.46 -7.15 10.79
CA ALA A 138 16.80 -6.08 9.86
C ALA A 138 16.55 -6.46 8.39
N SER A 139 16.70 -7.75 8.04
CA SER A 139 16.40 -8.26 6.69
C SER A 139 14.92 -8.06 6.39
N ALA A 140 14.04 -8.48 7.31
CA ALA A 140 12.59 -8.41 7.18
C ALA A 140 12.05 -7.00 6.84
N LYS A 141 12.70 -5.93 7.32
CA LYS A 141 12.29 -4.52 7.12
C LYS A 141 12.69 -3.99 5.74
N ALA A 142 13.94 -4.22 5.33
CA ALA A 142 14.38 -3.91 3.96
C ALA A 142 13.58 -4.74 2.93
N ASP A 143 13.21 -5.95 3.33
CA ASP A 143 12.51 -6.90 2.51
C ASP A 143 11.06 -6.52 2.21
N ALA A 144 10.35 -5.90 3.15
CA ALA A 144 9.00 -5.38 2.96
C ALA A 144 8.97 -4.16 2.02
N ALA A 145 9.96 -3.27 2.13
CA ALA A 145 10.08 -2.10 1.25
C ALA A 145 10.38 -2.53 -0.20
N GLU A 146 11.22 -3.55 -0.40
CA GLU A 146 11.50 -4.11 -1.73
C GLU A 146 10.33 -4.88 -2.30
N LEU A 147 9.60 -5.65 -1.47
CA LEU A 147 8.36 -6.31 -1.89
C LEU A 147 7.33 -5.30 -2.40
N LEU A 148 7.18 -4.16 -1.73
CA LEU A 148 6.28 -3.10 -2.18
C LEU A 148 6.82 -2.33 -3.39
N ARG A 149 8.15 -2.22 -3.54
CA ARG A 149 8.74 -1.69 -4.78
C ARG A 149 8.36 -2.56 -5.97
N GLN A 150 8.39 -3.88 -5.80
CA GLN A 150 8.04 -4.86 -6.82
C GLN A 150 6.52 -4.94 -7.04
N ALA A 151 5.72 -4.86 -5.97
CA ALA A 151 4.26 -4.86 -6.04
C ALA A 151 3.66 -3.59 -6.67
N MET A 152 4.45 -2.55 -6.90
CA MET A 152 4.01 -1.32 -7.56
C MET A 152 4.25 -1.33 -9.08
N SER A 153 4.71 -2.45 -9.66
CA SER A 153 4.50 -2.71 -11.09
C SER A 153 3.04 -3.02 -11.41
N PHE A 154 2.27 -3.37 -10.39
CA PHE A 154 0.90 -3.83 -10.45
C PHE A 154 -0.04 -2.65 -10.21
N SER A 155 -0.83 -2.35 -11.22
CA SER A 155 -1.23 -0.99 -11.59
C SER A 155 -2.66 -0.68 -11.15
N TYR A 156 -2.90 -0.34 -9.89
CA TYR A 156 -4.23 0.12 -9.41
C TYR A 156 -4.67 1.48 -9.94
N MET A 157 -3.86 2.13 -10.77
CA MET A 157 -4.10 3.50 -11.22
C MET A 157 -4.26 3.65 -12.72
N ARG A 158 -4.46 2.55 -13.45
CA ARG A 158 -5.06 2.65 -14.78
C ARG A 158 -6.56 2.85 -14.59
N ALA A 159 -6.95 4.12 -14.41
CA ALA A 159 -8.28 4.58 -14.77
C ALA A 159 -8.44 4.59 -16.30
#